data_AF-A0A9N8L3W1-F1
#
_entry.id   AF-A0A9N8L3W1-F1
#
_cell.length_a   1.000
_cell.length_b   1.000
_cell.length_c   1.000
_cell.angle_alpha   90.00
_cell.angle_beta   90.00
_cell.angle_gamma   90.00
#
_symmetry.space_group_name_H-M   'P 1'
#
loop_
_entity.id
_entity.type
_entity.pdbx_description
1 polymer ?
#
loop_
_entity_poly.entity_id
_entity_poly.type
_entity_poly.pdbx_seq_one_letter_code
_entity_poly.pdbx_strand_id
1 'polypeptide(L)'
;MGTNAMFLLLFPLVISTSADHEIAVMRSVTASVGDVVLECQNEMHFDNVVIHDLVNIWTESNELLNPETGCVMLCVLVKMELVDHGGKVQKAESDAFLRAMGADDRIAGKLVELFELCQRATSRIKDMCEFALQMTKCFRYGIFELRWVPHYTVPNATDTMGKRNTEQMWEERDVRRHGRNNRRRRTNKKSRFY
;
A
#
# COMPACT_ATOMS: atom_id res chain seq x y z
N MET A 1 45.47 -26.56 35.88
CA MET A 1 45.30 -25.26 35.19
C MET A 1 44.55 -25.53 33.90
N GLY A 2 43.24 -25.28 33.90
CA GLY A 2 42.34 -25.65 32.82
C GLY A 2 42.24 -24.54 31.77
N THR A 3 42.52 -24.88 30.52
CA THR A 3 42.33 -23.99 29.36
C THR A 3 40.94 -24.20 28.77
N ASN A 4 40.01 -23.33 29.19
CA ASN A 4 38.71 -23.14 28.54
C ASN A 4 38.90 -22.28 27.28
N ALA A 5 38.99 -22.91 26.12
CA ALA A 5 39.03 -22.23 24.83
C ALA A 5 38.17 -22.98 23.81
N MET A 6 36.86 -22.97 24.00
CA MET A 6 35.91 -23.49 23.00
C MET A 6 34.53 -22.86 23.14
N PHE A 7 34.44 -21.53 23.03
CA PHE A 7 33.17 -20.81 22.88
C PHE A 7 33.37 -19.53 22.05
N LEU A 8 33.75 -19.66 20.77
CA LEU A 8 33.80 -18.52 19.84
C LEU A 8 33.41 -18.89 18.40
N LEU A 9 32.35 -19.68 18.19
CA LEU A 9 31.81 -19.88 16.84
C LEU A 9 30.28 -20.12 16.84
N LEU A 10 29.50 -19.14 17.31
CA LEU A 10 28.07 -19.02 16.98
C LEU A 10 27.71 -17.53 16.88
N PHE A 11 28.19 -16.86 15.82
CA PHE A 11 27.59 -15.60 15.38
C PHE A 11 26.23 -15.95 14.75
N PRO A 12 25.11 -15.40 15.24
CA PRO A 12 23.80 -15.77 14.75
C PRO A 12 23.62 -15.27 13.31
N LEU A 13 22.99 -16.10 12.48
CA LEU A 13 22.44 -15.72 11.18
C LEU A 13 21.57 -14.46 11.37
N VAL A 14 22.08 -13.31 10.92
CA VAL A 14 21.27 -12.11 10.73
C VAL A 14 20.40 -12.35 9.50
N ILE A 15 19.16 -12.75 9.73
CA ILE A 15 18.16 -12.96 8.68
C ILE A 15 17.69 -11.57 8.21
N SER A 16 18.25 -11.11 7.09
CA SER A 16 17.86 -9.86 6.43
C SER A 16 16.59 -10.05 5.59
N THR A 17 15.42 -10.21 6.20
CA THR A 17 14.13 -10.38 5.47
C THR A 17 13.10 -9.28 5.73
N SER A 18 13.45 -8.16 6.37
CA SER A 18 12.45 -7.15 6.72
C SER A 18 11.98 -6.32 5.51
N ALA A 19 12.91 -5.86 4.67
CA ALA A 19 12.69 -4.84 3.62
C ALA A 19 11.52 -5.14 2.66
N ASP A 20 11.25 -6.42 2.39
CA ASP A 20 10.22 -6.81 1.44
C ASP A 20 8.80 -6.48 1.93
N HIS A 21 8.56 -6.51 3.24
CA HIS A 21 7.24 -6.24 3.81
C HIS A 21 6.93 -4.75 3.77
N GLU A 22 7.87 -3.87 4.13
CA GLU A 22 7.61 -2.43 4.11
C GLU A 22 7.38 -1.91 2.68
N ILE A 23 8.14 -2.44 1.71
CA ILE A 23 7.94 -2.13 0.29
C ILE A 23 6.56 -2.63 -0.18
N ALA A 24 6.11 -3.81 0.26
CA ALA A 24 4.79 -4.33 -0.08
C ALA A 24 3.64 -3.48 0.51
N VAL A 25 3.79 -2.99 1.74
CA VAL A 25 2.86 -2.03 2.35
C VAL A 25 2.83 -0.74 1.54
N MET A 26 3.99 -0.17 1.19
CA MET A 26 4.05 1.07 0.41
C MET A 26 3.48 0.94 -1.01
N ARG A 27 3.57 -0.25 -1.64
CA ARG A 27 2.85 -0.54 -2.89
C ARG A 27 1.34 -0.50 -2.69
N SER A 28 0.85 -1.11 -1.61
CA SER A 28 -0.59 -1.15 -1.29
C SER A 28 -1.13 0.24 -0.96
N VAL A 29 -0.39 1.01 -0.15
CA VAL A 29 -0.68 2.43 0.13
C VAL A 29 -0.75 3.23 -1.16
N THR A 30 0.24 3.10 -2.05
CA THR A 30 0.24 3.88 -3.30
C THR A 30 -0.90 3.48 -4.23
N ALA A 31 -1.26 2.19 -4.30
CA ALA A 31 -2.40 1.74 -5.08
C ALA A 31 -3.71 2.34 -4.55
N SER A 32 -3.94 2.28 -3.22
CA SER A 32 -5.14 2.86 -2.60
C SER A 32 -5.20 4.38 -2.77
N VAL A 33 -4.07 5.08 -2.66
CA VAL A 33 -3.97 6.52 -2.97
C VAL A 33 -4.31 6.77 -4.44
N GLY A 34 -3.82 5.94 -5.36
CA GLY A 34 -4.10 6.03 -6.79
C GLY A 34 -5.59 5.90 -7.12
N ASP A 35 -6.32 5.02 -6.44
CA ASP A 35 -7.76 4.88 -6.62
C ASP A 35 -8.50 6.19 -6.25
N VAL A 36 -8.10 6.83 -5.13
CA VAL A 36 -8.72 8.11 -4.69
C VAL A 36 -8.27 9.29 -5.57
N VAL A 37 -7.07 9.26 -6.14
CA VAL A 37 -6.64 10.25 -7.14
C VAL A 37 -7.61 10.28 -8.33
N LEU A 38 -8.08 9.12 -8.80
CA LEU A 38 -9.05 9.04 -9.90
C LEU A 38 -10.41 9.62 -9.50
N GLU A 39 -10.83 9.46 -8.25
CA GLU A 39 -12.03 10.12 -7.72
C GLU A 39 -11.86 11.64 -7.70
N CYS A 40 -10.73 12.13 -7.18
CA CYS A 40 -10.39 13.56 -7.17
C CYS A 40 -10.28 14.15 -8.59
N GLN A 41 -9.83 13.35 -9.56
CA GLN A 41 -9.78 13.76 -10.96
C GLN A 41 -11.17 14.03 -11.53
N ASN A 42 -12.13 13.16 -11.22
CA ASN A 42 -13.50 13.32 -11.68
C ASN A 42 -14.18 14.57 -11.10
N GLU A 43 -13.78 15.00 -9.91
CA GLU A 43 -14.36 16.18 -9.23
C GLU A 43 -13.69 17.49 -9.64
N MET A 44 -12.36 17.48 -9.82
CA MET A 44 -11.59 18.72 -10.01
C MET A 44 -11.15 18.98 -11.45
N HIS A 45 -11.27 17.97 -12.34
CA HIS A 45 -10.90 18.07 -13.77
C HIS A 45 -9.47 18.58 -14.02
N PHE A 46 -8.48 18.05 -13.29
CA PHE A 46 -7.07 18.44 -13.46
C PHE A 46 -6.39 17.80 -14.68
N ASP A 47 -5.30 18.42 -15.13
CA ASP A 47 -4.58 18.06 -16.35
C ASP A 47 -3.78 16.74 -16.26
N ASN A 48 -3.53 16.13 -17.42
CA ASN A 48 -2.72 14.92 -17.55
C ASN A 48 -1.29 15.04 -17.00
N VAL A 49 -0.74 16.26 -16.89
CA VAL A 49 0.58 16.51 -16.29
C VAL A 49 0.59 16.12 -14.82
N VAL A 50 -0.48 16.37 -14.08
CA VAL A 50 -0.60 15.97 -12.67
C VAL A 50 -0.65 14.45 -12.54
N ILE A 51 -1.37 13.77 -13.44
CA ILE A 51 -1.37 12.29 -13.49
C ILE A 51 0.04 11.76 -13.71
N HIS A 52 0.79 12.37 -14.63
CA HIS A 52 2.17 11.97 -14.91
C HIS A 52 3.07 12.13 -13.68
N ASP A 53 2.94 13.22 -12.93
CA ASP A 53 3.68 13.43 -11.67
C ASP A 53 3.32 12.36 -10.62
N LEU A 54 2.04 12.00 -10.51
CA LEU A 54 1.58 11.01 -9.53
C LEU A 54 1.98 9.57 -9.89
N VAL A 55 1.91 9.19 -11.17
CA VAL A 55 2.39 7.88 -11.64
C VAL A 55 3.89 7.72 -11.39
N ASN A 56 4.65 8.81 -11.53
CA ASN A 56 6.08 8.82 -11.33
C ASN A 56 6.48 9.27 -9.92
N ILE A 57 5.56 9.29 -8.95
CA ILE A 57 5.85 9.88 -7.62
C ILE A 57 7.04 9.22 -6.93
N TRP A 58 7.34 7.95 -7.24
CA TRP A 58 8.44 7.19 -6.66
C TRP A 58 9.70 7.12 -7.54
N THR A 59 9.77 7.82 -8.67
CA THR A 59 11.01 7.90 -9.47
C THR A 59 11.92 8.98 -8.90
N GLU A 60 13.22 8.72 -8.78
CA GLU A 60 14.17 9.65 -8.13
C GLU A 60 14.17 11.04 -8.78
N SER A 61 14.05 11.11 -10.11
CA SER A 61 14.08 12.36 -10.89
C SER A 61 12.80 13.18 -10.83
N ASN A 62 11.72 12.68 -10.20
CA ASN A 62 10.48 13.42 -10.06
C ASN A 62 10.52 14.34 -8.83
N GLU A 63 10.51 15.64 -9.09
CA GLU A 63 10.57 16.69 -8.07
C GLU A 63 9.19 17.21 -7.63
N LEU A 64 8.09 16.70 -8.21
CA LEU A 64 6.70 17.15 -7.96
C LEU A 64 6.56 18.68 -8.05
N LEU A 65 6.89 19.24 -9.21
CA LEU A 65 6.96 20.70 -9.38
C LEU A 65 5.61 21.35 -9.67
N ASN A 66 4.59 20.59 -10.09
CA ASN A 66 3.29 21.16 -10.44
C ASN A 66 2.50 21.55 -9.16
N PRO A 67 2.09 22.83 -8.99
CA PRO A 67 1.29 23.26 -7.85
C PRO A 67 -0.10 22.59 -7.79
N GLU A 68 -0.68 22.21 -8.92
CA GLU A 68 -1.98 21.50 -8.96
C GLU A 68 -1.89 20.12 -8.30
N THR A 69 -0.72 19.47 -8.37
CA THR A 69 -0.47 18.21 -7.65
C THR A 69 -0.71 18.39 -6.16
N GLY A 70 -0.43 19.58 -5.61
CA GLY A 70 -0.76 19.92 -4.23
C GLY A 70 -2.24 19.85 -3.92
N CYS A 71 -3.08 20.44 -4.77
CA CYS A 71 -4.54 20.41 -4.60
C CYS A 71 -5.10 18.98 -4.75
N VAL A 72 -4.56 18.19 -5.68
CA VAL A 72 -4.95 16.78 -5.83
C VAL A 72 -4.59 15.97 -4.59
N MET A 73 -3.37 16.12 -4.08
CA MET A 73 -2.97 15.45 -2.85
C MET A 73 -3.80 15.91 -1.65
N LEU A 74 -4.15 17.20 -1.55
CA LEU A 74 -5.06 17.67 -0.51
C LEU A 74 -6.42 16.97 -0.58
N CYS A 75 -7.01 16.88 -1.78
CA CYS A 75 -8.28 16.16 -1.99
C CYS A 75 -8.17 14.70 -1.52
N VAL A 76 -7.11 14.00 -1.90
CA VAL A 76 -6.88 12.60 -1.50
C VAL A 76 -6.75 12.48 0.02
N LEU A 77 -5.88 13.29 0.64
CA LEU A 77 -5.63 13.21 2.08
C LEU A 77 -6.88 13.48 2.91
N VAL A 78 -7.76 14.39 2.46
CA VAL A 78 -9.03 14.69 3.13
C VAL A 78 -10.05 13.57 2.90
N LYS A 79 -10.21 13.06 1.68
CA LYS A 79 -11.15 11.97 1.37
C LYS A 79 -10.81 10.67 2.10
N MET A 80 -9.52 10.39 2.27
CA MET A 80 -9.03 9.25 3.03
C MET A 80 -9.02 9.50 4.54
N GLU A 81 -9.51 10.67 4.99
CA GLU A 81 -9.53 11.10 6.39
C GLU A 81 -8.16 11.06 7.07
N LEU A 82 -7.06 11.23 6.30
CA LEU A 82 -5.70 11.25 6.84
C LEU A 82 -5.35 12.62 7.43
N VAL A 83 -5.94 13.68 6.88
CA VAL A 83 -5.88 15.04 7.41
C VAL A 83 -7.27 15.66 7.43
N ASP A 84 -7.53 16.58 8.37
CA ASP A 84 -8.71 17.43 8.27
C ASP A 84 -8.52 18.59 7.28
N HIS A 85 -9.59 19.34 7.04
CA HIS A 85 -9.58 20.54 6.20
C HIS A 85 -8.62 21.65 6.70
N GLY A 86 -8.14 21.58 7.94
CA GLY A 86 -7.15 22.48 8.51
C GLY A 86 -5.71 21.96 8.39
N GLY A 87 -5.48 20.80 7.77
CA GLY A 87 -4.17 20.20 7.60
C GLY A 87 -3.64 19.48 8.85
N LYS A 88 -4.50 19.18 9.83
CA LYS A 88 -4.10 18.38 10.99
C LYS A 88 -4.22 16.90 10.66
N VAL A 89 -3.16 16.15 10.94
CA VAL A 89 -3.15 14.69 10.80
C VAL A 89 -4.17 14.05 11.75
N GLN A 90 -5.00 13.19 11.19
CA GLN A 90 -5.94 12.34 11.90
C GLN A 90 -5.26 11.00 12.21
N LYS A 91 -4.66 10.94 13.41
CA LYS A 91 -3.74 9.87 13.77
C LYS A 91 -4.38 8.49 13.80
N ALA A 92 -5.59 8.39 14.34
CA ALA A 92 -6.29 7.12 14.50
C ALA A 92 -6.69 6.54 13.13
N GLU A 93 -7.19 7.41 12.27
CA GLU A 93 -7.60 7.13 10.89
C GLU A 93 -6.38 6.75 10.04
N SER A 94 -5.27 7.48 10.20
CA SER A 94 -4.00 7.16 9.54
C SER A 94 -3.45 5.79 9.96
N ASP A 95 -3.45 5.48 11.26
CA ASP A 95 -3.01 4.16 11.76
C ASP A 95 -3.94 3.03 11.24
N ALA A 96 -5.25 3.24 11.28
CA ALA A 96 -6.23 2.27 10.76
C ALA A 96 -6.08 2.04 9.25
N PHE A 97 -5.90 3.11 8.48
CA PHE A 97 -5.64 3.04 7.04
C PHE A 97 -4.38 2.23 6.74
N LEU A 98 -3.27 2.51 7.42
CA LEU A 98 -2.00 1.80 7.20
C LEU A 98 -2.10 0.32 7.56
N ARG A 99 -2.81 -0.02 8.65
CA ARG A 99 -3.08 -1.42 9.02
C ARG A 99 -3.93 -2.14 7.97
N ALA A 100 -4.92 -1.45 7.40
CA ALA A 100 -5.71 -1.99 6.29
C ALA A 100 -4.84 -2.30 5.05
N MET A 101 -3.73 -1.57 4.87
CA MET A 101 -2.72 -1.83 3.83
C MET A 101 -1.70 -2.92 4.21
N GLY A 102 -1.88 -3.59 5.35
CA GLY A 102 -1.03 -4.69 5.82
C GLY A 102 0.17 -4.27 6.66
N ALA A 103 0.19 -3.03 7.17
CA ALA A 103 1.21 -2.58 8.11
C ALA A 103 1.04 -3.26 9.48
N ASP A 104 2.15 -3.76 10.03
CA ASP A 104 2.22 -4.13 11.44
C ASP A 104 2.40 -2.88 12.33
N ASP A 105 2.40 -3.06 13.67
CA ASP A 105 2.54 -1.95 14.63
C ASP A 105 3.79 -1.09 14.38
N ARG A 106 4.89 -1.72 13.97
CA ARG A 106 6.17 -1.03 13.73
C ARG A 106 6.07 -0.17 12.48
N ILE A 107 5.56 -0.72 11.38
CA ILE A 107 5.43 -0.02 10.11
C ILE A 107 4.40 1.10 10.23
N ALA A 108 3.22 0.80 10.77
CA ALA A 108 2.15 1.79 10.96
C ALA A 108 2.64 2.94 11.85
N GLY A 109 3.22 2.62 13.01
CA GLY A 109 3.76 3.63 13.92
C GLY A 109 4.82 4.51 13.26
N LYS A 110 5.71 3.93 12.44
CA LYS A 110 6.77 4.69 11.76
C LYS A 110 6.22 5.61 10.67
N LEU A 111 5.25 5.15 9.88
CA LEU A 111 4.63 5.95 8.83
C LEU A 111 3.77 7.07 9.40
N VAL A 112 3.02 6.82 10.48
CA VAL A 112 2.26 7.86 11.20
C VAL A 112 3.21 8.91 11.78
N GLU A 113 4.32 8.49 12.41
CA GLU A 113 5.34 9.40 12.93
C GLU A 113 5.92 10.29 11.82
N LEU A 114 6.26 9.70 10.66
CA LEU A 114 6.74 10.44 9.50
C LEU A 114 5.69 11.43 8.97
N PHE A 115 4.42 11.03 8.93
CA PHE A 115 3.33 11.88 8.47
C PHE A 115 3.11 13.08 9.41
N GLU A 116 3.10 12.86 10.73
CA GLU A 116 3.05 13.94 11.73
C GLU A 116 4.29 14.85 11.66
N LEU A 117 5.48 14.30 11.42
CA LEU A 117 6.72 15.07 11.26
C LEU A 117 6.62 16.03 10.06
N CYS A 118 6.14 15.53 8.92
CA CYS A 118 5.94 16.33 7.72
C CYS A 118 4.88 17.40 7.92
N GLN A 119 3.76 17.09 8.57
CA GLN A 119 2.75 18.08 8.93
C GLN A 119 3.35 19.22 9.77
N ARG A 120 4.16 18.91 10.78
CA ARG A 120 4.81 19.93 11.61
C ARG A 120 5.77 20.79 10.79
N ALA A 121 6.56 20.18 9.91
CA ALA A 121 7.50 20.87 9.04
C ALA A 121 6.81 21.85 8.08
N THR A 122 5.57 21.55 7.67
CA THR A 122 4.80 22.38 6.72
C THR A 122 3.72 23.24 7.37
N SER A 123 3.54 23.15 8.69
CA SER A 123 2.46 23.81 9.46
C SER A 123 2.34 25.34 9.33
N ARG A 124 3.37 26.02 8.81
CA ARG A 124 3.37 27.47 8.60
C ARG A 124 2.82 27.88 7.23
N ILE A 125 2.63 26.93 6.33
CA ILE A 125 2.11 27.18 4.99
C ILE A 125 0.59 27.38 5.09
N LYS A 126 0.10 28.54 4.64
CA LYS A 126 -1.32 28.91 4.74
C LYS A 126 -2.14 28.43 3.54
N ASP A 127 -1.53 28.38 2.37
CA ASP A 127 -2.18 27.84 1.19
C ASP A 127 -2.24 26.32 1.31
N MET A 128 -3.45 25.75 1.31
CA MET A 128 -3.64 24.34 1.62
C MET A 128 -3.15 23.40 0.52
N CYS A 129 -3.13 23.86 -0.74
CA CYS A 129 -2.57 23.09 -1.83
C CYS A 129 -1.05 23.04 -1.73
N GLU A 130 -0.40 24.18 -1.48
CA GLU A 130 1.05 24.25 -1.24
C GLU A 130 1.44 23.46 0.01
N PHE A 131 0.65 23.54 1.08
CA PHE A 131 0.84 22.72 2.28
C PHE A 131 0.86 21.23 1.94
N ALA A 132 -0.13 20.75 1.20
CA ALA A 132 -0.24 19.35 0.82
C ALA A 132 0.88 18.92 -0.14
N LEU A 133 1.30 19.80 -1.06
CA LEU A 133 2.44 19.54 -1.95
C LEU A 133 3.73 19.34 -1.16
N GLN A 134 4.05 20.28 -0.25
CA GLN A 134 5.25 20.20 0.57
C GLN A 134 5.20 19.03 1.54
N MET A 135 4.01 18.71 2.07
CA MET A 135 3.80 17.56 2.94
C MET A 135 4.06 16.25 2.17
N THR A 136 3.57 16.16 0.93
CA THR A 136 3.80 15.02 0.04
C THR A 136 5.28 14.87 -0.30
N LYS A 137 5.98 15.97 -0.62
CA LYS A 137 7.43 15.96 -0.87
C LYS A 137 8.23 15.48 0.35
N CYS A 138 7.90 16.00 1.53
CA CYS A 138 8.52 15.59 2.79
C CYS A 138 8.31 14.10 3.05
N PHE A 139 7.07 13.61 2.91
CA PHE A 139 6.76 12.21 3.14
C PHE A 139 7.50 11.31 2.16
N ARG A 140 7.48 11.67 0.86
CA ARG A 140 8.24 10.99 -0.19
C ARG A 140 9.71 10.90 0.19
N TYR A 141 10.34 12.01 0.56
CA TYR A 141 11.74 12.03 0.99
C TYR A 141 12.01 11.06 2.15
N GLY A 142 11.14 11.04 3.16
CA GLY A 142 11.26 10.08 4.27
C GLY A 142 11.17 8.61 3.84
N ILE A 143 10.31 8.28 2.87
CA ILE A 143 10.21 6.91 2.33
C ILE A 143 11.49 6.52 1.56
N PHE A 144 12.11 7.46 0.84
CA PHE A 144 13.42 7.24 0.20
C PHE A 144 14.51 6.97 1.24
N GLU A 145 14.60 7.77 2.30
CA GLU A 145 15.58 7.59 3.39
C GLU A 145 15.39 6.24 4.12
N LEU A 146 14.14 5.81 4.30
CA LEU A 146 13.81 4.51 4.89
C LEU A 146 14.09 3.33 3.94
N ARG A 147 14.33 3.59 2.64
CA ARG A 147 14.42 2.59 1.57
C ARG A 147 13.16 1.73 1.44
N TRP A 148 12.00 2.35 1.67
CA TRP A 148 10.69 1.69 1.55
C TRP A 148 9.99 2.03 0.23
N VAL A 149 10.74 2.57 -0.74
CA VAL A 149 10.21 2.99 -2.03
C VAL A 149 9.61 1.79 -2.76
N PRO A 150 8.34 1.86 -3.18
CA PRO A 150 7.73 0.78 -3.94
C PRO A 150 8.38 0.70 -5.32
N HIS A 151 9.05 -0.42 -5.59
CA HIS A 151 9.48 -0.73 -6.96
C HIS A 151 8.29 -1.25 -7.75
N TYR A 152 7.88 -0.51 -8.77
CA TYR A 152 6.96 -1.00 -9.80
C TYR A 152 7.79 -1.75 -10.82
N THR A 153 7.88 -3.07 -10.66
CA THR A 153 8.03 -3.91 -11.84
C THR A 153 6.74 -3.74 -12.63
N VAL A 154 6.82 -3.14 -13.83
CA VAL A 154 5.75 -3.30 -14.83
C VAL A 154 5.44 -4.79 -14.84
N PRO A 155 4.21 -5.24 -14.53
CA PRO A 155 3.92 -6.67 -14.53
C PRO A 155 4.28 -7.18 -15.91
N ASN A 156 5.35 -7.97 -16.01
CA ASN A 156 5.58 -8.70 -17.23
C ASN A 156 4.35 -9.59 -17.43
N ALA A 157 3.91 -9.79 -18.67
CA ALA A 157 2.69 -10.54 -18.98
C ALA A 157 2.61 -11.91 -18.26
N THR A 158 3.76 -12.44 -17.83
CA THR A 158 3.93 -13.66 -17.04
C THR A 158 3.42 -13.57 -15.59
N ASP A 159 3.42 -12.42 -14.93
CA ASP A 159 3.00 -12.29 -13.52
C ASP A 159 1.47 -12.32 -13.35
N THR A 160 0.74 -11.93 -14.40
CA THR A 160 -0.73 -12.03 -14.43
C THR A 160 -1.24 -13.47 -14.55
N MET A 161 -0.40 -14.43 -14.96
CA MET A 161 -0.77 -15.84 -15.04
C MET A 161 -0.78 -16.53 -13.67
N GLY A 162 -0.02 -16.05 -12.68
CA GLY A 162 0.08 -16.67 -11.35
C GLY A 162 -1.20 -16.52 -10.52
N LYS A 163 -1.81 -15.33 -10.54
CA LYS A 163 -3.06 -15.05 -9.79
C LYS A 163 -4.31 -15.63 -10.47
N ARG A 164 -4.36 -15.62 -11.81
CA ARG A 164 -5.50 -16.17 -12.57
C ARG A 164 -5.67 -17.68 -12.35
N ASN A 165 -4.56 -18.41 -12.25
CA ASN A 165 -4.58 -19.86 -12.02
C ASN A 165 -5.06 -20.24 -10.62
N THR A 166 -4.85 -19.40 -9.60
CA THR A 166 -5.31 -19.73 -8.24
C THR A 166 -6.81 -19.50 -8.11
N GLU A 167 -7.34 -18.37 -8.56
CA GLU A 167 -8.79 -18.11 -8.55
C GLU A 167 -9.57 -19.10 -9.44
N GLN A 168 -9.10 -19.37 -10.67
CA GLN A 168 -9.74 -20.40 -11.52
C GLN A 168 -9.67 -21.81 -10.92
N MET A 169 -8.60 -22.13 -10.16
CA MET A 169 -8.49 -23.43 -9.50
C MET A 169 -9.43 -23.56 -8.30
N TRP A 170 -9.71 -22.49 -7.54
CA TRP A 170 -10.70 -22.52 -6.46
C TRP A 170 -12.13 -22.63 -7.02
N GLU A 171 -12.43 -21.85 -8.07
CA GLU A 171 -13.73 -21.85 -8.75
C GLU A 171 -14.06 -23.23 -9.39
N GLU A 172 -13.10 -23.85 -10.09
CA GLU A 172 -13.30 -25.20 -10.67
C GLU A 172 -13.44 -26.29 -9.61
N ARG A 173 -12.74 -26.17 -8.48
CA ARG A 173 -12.80 -27.16 -7.41
C ARG A 173 -14.17 -27.15 -6.72
N ASP A 174 -14.78 -25.98 -6.58
CA ASP A 174 -16.12 -25.83 -6.00
C ASP A 174 -17.24 -26.29 -6.93
N VAL A 175 -17.12 -26.05 -8.24
CA VAL A 175 -18.05 -26.58 -9.26
C VAL A 175 -18.00 -28.12 -9.29
N ARG A 176 -16.81 -28.74 -9.24
CA ARG A 176 -16.69 -30.22 -9.19
C ARG A 176 -17.25 -30.81 -7.89
N ARG A 177 -17.13 -30.11 -6.75
CA ARG A 177 -17.67 -30.53 -5.46
C ARG A 177 -19.20 -30.50 -5.45
N HIS A 178 -19.80 -29.44 -5.99
CA HIS A 178 -21.25 -29.29 -6.09
C HIS A 178 -21.87 -30.27 -7.11
N GLY A 179 -21.21 -30.51 -8.25
CA GLY A 179 -21.66 -31.47 -9.27
C GLY A 179 -21.70 -32.93 -8.76
N ARG A 180 -20.72 -33.36 -7.97
CA ARG A 180 -20.72 -34.72 -7.38
C ARG A 180 -21.82 -34.92 -6.33
N ASN A 181 -22.13 -33.90 -5.53
CA ASN A 181 -23.16 -33.99 -4.51
C ASN A 181 -24.57 -34.11 -5.11
N ASN A 182 -24.84 -33.40 -6.21
CA ASN A 182 -26.12 -33.52 -6.93
C ASN A 182 -26.29 -34.87 -7.65
N ARG A 183 -25.19 -35.48 -8.13
CA ARG A 183 -25.25 -36.80 -8.78
C ARG A 183 -25.55 -37.93 -7.78
N ARG A 184 -24.98 -37.87 -6.56
CA ARG A 184 -25.29 -38.82 -5.47
C ARG A 184 -26.74 -38.73 -4.97
N ARG A 185 -27.33 -37.53 -4.92
CA ARG A 185 -28.75 -37.36 -4.55
C ARG A 185 -29.72 -37.97 -5.58
N ARG A 186 -29.39 -37.92 -6.88
CA ARG A 186 -30.24 -38.51 -7.93
C ARG A 186 -30.21 -40.04 -7.94
N THR A 187 -29.08 -40.67 -7.62
CA THR A 187 -28.99 -42.14 -7.58
C THR A 187 -29.67 -42.74 -6.36
N ASN A 188 -29.77 -42.02 -5.25
CA ASN A 188 -30.42 -42.50 -4.03
C ASN A 188 -31.95 -42.34 -4.02
N LYS A 189 -32.51 -41.57 -4.98
CA LYS A 189 -33.97 -41.40 -5.13
C LYS A 189 -34.61 -42.46 -6.03
N LYS A 190 -33.81 -43.23 -6.77
CA LYS A 190 -34.29 -44.26 -7.73
C LYS A 190 -34.38 -45.67 -7.14
N SER A 191 -34.00 -45.87 -5.88
CA SER A 191 -34.01 -47.17 -5.18
C SER A 191 -35.11 -47.32 -4.12
N ARG A 192 -36.16 -46.49 -4.15
CA ARG A 192 -37.26 -46.53 -3.17
C ARG A 192 -38.65 -46.84 -3.76
N PHE A 193 -38.68 -47.36 -4.98
CA PHE A 193 -39.89 -47.89 -5.61
C PHE A 193 -39.50 -49.17 -6.35
N TYR A 194 -39.43 -50.27 -5.61
CA TYR A 194 -39.85 -51.63 -5.95
C TYR A 194 -39.75 -52.45 -4.66
#